data_AF-A0A2T5CGT0-F1
#
_entry.id   AF-A0A2T5CGT0-F1
#
_cell.length_a   1.000
_cell.length_b   1.000
_cell.length_c   1.000
_cell.angle_alpha   90.00
_cell.angle_beta   90.00
_cell.angle_gamma   90.00
#
_symmetry.space_group_name_H-M   'P 1'
#
loop_
_entity.id
_entity.type
_entity.pdbx_description
1 polymer ?
#
loop_
_entity_poly.entity_id
_entity_poly.type
_entity_poly.pdbx_seq_one_letter_code
_entity_poly.pdbx_strand_id
1 'polypeptide(L)'
;MRILYSGSFLKEGLVKVGHTVFPFGMDKNVSVSQVISLKSYDPDIVLLEIWGTTQLPKDLHLCNHRIVAYCIDSCINEFFLKRLMLLFDDVFVDQISSVDVLRKNGIRAKWLPLCVSEGMFRGDQEKKHDVVFVGRLTEYRRKRLKLLSYLKDHCSLSRFENVSVAEMQDIFSESRIVLNENLFSGLTYRVLQGLASGSLVLTEDGGAGVGQHFKHGQHLACYTHDSVVNQIRKIKADPDYWEQVARQGQRLCRERHTSAARAAELITHLERRSAFNTRRDADQRQLAEAQAKYAQCQRFGGDYGDALKLAVPVAARSNATGVKSSEFIGTVYARNGKIDQAKRYLLRCIERQGGLFGAITLALMFLHHNDLESARRGFGIASRLTPIKYVDAKRALLAISESTGNCSEVYLVLAKLYYDMGIVFDPGFLKQYQEIYPEYALEFAKLAWAEEKTRDCLEMFMLCAKKMNLEHEVFDYLKESIAFGLADDHVIAYASEIAMRNYDFSQAKMIAEALRRSLR
;
A
#
# COMPACT_ATOMS: atom_id res chain seq x y z
N MET A 1 -17.48 1.28 26.98
CA MET A 1 -16.64 2.47 26.73
C MET A 1 -17.45 3.54 26.02
N ARG A 2 -17.09 4.81 26.21
CA ARG A 2 -17.49 5.98 25.44
C ARG A 2 -16.49 6.15 24.29
N ILE A 3 -16.95 5.99 23.05
CA ILE A 3 -16.08 5.94 21.86
C ILE A 3 -16.44 7.10 20.94
N LEU A 4 -15.50 8.05 20.77
CA LEU A 4 -15.59 9.03 19.69
C LEU A 4 -15.10 8.37 18.40
N TYR A 5 -15.96 8.23 17.40
CA TYR A 5 -15.75 7.32 16.29
C TYR A 5 -15.87 8.00 14.93
N SER A 6 -14.88 7.79 14.06
CA SER A 6 -14.98 8.15 12.64
C SER A 6 -14.71 6.92 11.78
N GLY A 7 -15.71 6.48 11.02
CA GLY A 7 -15.67 5.27 10.23
C GLY A 7 -17.07 4.71 9.94
N SER A 8 -17.14 3.52 9.38
CA SER A 8 -18.39 2.81 9.09
C SER A 8 -18.36 1.32 9.40
N PHE A 9 -17.22 0.64 9.33
CA PHE A 9 -17.17 -0.83 9.44
C PHE A 9 -17.56 -1.34 10.83
N LEU A 10 -17.03 -0.71 11.88
CA LEU A 10 -17.23 -1.19 13.26
C LEU A 10 -18.40 -0.54 13.99
N LYS A 11 -19.03 0.49 13.43
CA LYS A 11 -20.07 1.29 14.12
C LYS A 11 -21.21 0.42 14.67
N GLU A 12 -21.80 -0.41 13.81
CA GLU A 12 -22.91 -1.30 14.17
C GLU A 12 -22.49 -2.27 15.28
N GLY A 13 -21.32 -2.90 15.10
CA GLY A 13 -20.78 -3.86 16.05
C GLY A 13 -20.49 -3.27 17.42
N LEU A 14 -19.86 -2.09 17.47
CA LEU A 14 -19.53 -1.40 18.72
C LEU A 14 -20.78 -1.08 19.54
N VAL A 15 -21.87 -0.66 18.89
CA VAL A 15 -23.16 -0.45 19.56
C VAL A 15 -23.74 -1.78 20.06
N LYS A 16 -23.71 -2.84 19.24
CA LYS A 16 -24.23 -4.16 19.59
C LYS A 16 -23.53 -4.82 20.77
N VAL A 17 -22.22 -4.61 20.91
CA VAL A 17 -21.44 -5.12 22.05
C VAL A 17 -21.55 -4.24 23.30
N GLY A 18 -22.47 -3.26 23.31
CA GLY A 18 -22.83 -2.49 24.50
C GLY A 18 -21.99 -1.24 24.75
N HIS A 19 -21.41 -0.62 23.72
CA HIS A 19 -20.67 0.62 23.86
C HIS A 19 -21.42 1.85 23.33
N THR A 20 -21.17 2.99 23.98
CA THR A 20 -21.71 4.27 23.55
C THR A 20 -20.82 4.85 22.47
N VAL A 21 -21.31 4.87 21.24
CA VAL A 21 -20.57 5.35 20.06
C VAL A 21 -21.08 6.73 19.66
N PHE A 22 -20.19 7.73 19.69
CA PHE A 22 -20.47 9.06 19.18
C PHE A 22 -19.81 9.25 17.81
N PRO A 23 -20.58 9.26 16.70
CA PRO A 23 -20.00 9.41 15.37
C PRO A 23 -19.60 10.86 15.09
N PHE A 24 -18.47 11.05 14.40
CA PHE A 24 -18.07 12.35 13.84
C PHE A 24 -17.39 12.19 12.47
N GLY A 25 -17.47 13.24 11.64
CA GLY A 25 -16.72 13.33 10.39
C GLY A 25 -15.35 13.96 10.64
N MET A 26 -14.29 13.39 10.06
CA MET A 26 -12.98 14.02 10.09
C MET A 26 -12.96 15.26 9.19
N ASP A 27 -12.38 16.36 9.69
CA ASP A 27 -12.22 17.62 8.98
C ASP A 27 -10.82 18.17 9.26
N LYS A 28 -10.07 18.49 8.20
CA LYS A 28 -8.71 19.04 8.30
C LYS A 28 -8.64 20.40 9.01
N ASN A 29 -9.76 21.09 9.16
CA ASN A 29 -9.85 22.40 9.81
C ASN A 29 -10.29 22.32 11.27
N VAL A 30 -10.78 21.16 11.72
CA VAL A 30 -11.31 20.96 13.07
C VAL A 30 -10.49 19.91 13.81
N SER A 31 -10.00 20.25 14.98
CA SER A 31 -9.27 19.33 15.85
C SER A 31 -10.21 18.39 16.60
N VAL A 32 -9.70 17.22 17.00
CA VAL A 32 -10.46 16.27 17.84
C VAL A 32 -10.92 16.93 19.15
N SER A 33 -10.06 17.75 19.77
CA SER A 33 -10.39 18.48 21.00
C SER A 33 -11.54 19.47 20.80
N GLN A 34 -11.62 20.13 19.64
CA GLN A 34 -12.76 20.99 19.31
C GLN A 34 -14.06 20.19 19.14
N VAL A 35 -14.01 19.02 18.50
CA VAL A 35 -15.18 18.12 18.38
C VAL A 35 -15.66 17.71 19.78
N ILE A 36 -14.74 17.27 20.64
CA ILE A 36 -15.03 16.89 22.03
C ILE A 36 -15.70 18.03 22.80
N SER A 37 -15.13 19.23 22.73
CA SER A 37 -15.65 20.41 23.42
C SER A 37 -17.04 20.82 22.91
N LEU A 38 -17.23 20.90 21.59
CA LEU A 38 -18.50 21.31 20.98
C LEU A 38 -19.64 20.33 21.29
N LYS A 39 -19.30 19.06 21.47
CA LYS A 39 -20.27 18.00 21.77
C LYS A 39 -20.44 17.75 23.26
N SER A 40 -19.68 18.44 24.12
CA SER A 40 -19.63 18.17 25.58
C SER A 40 -19.48 16.68 25.89
N TYR A 41 -18.65 16.00 25.10
CA TYR A 41 -18.50 14.54 25.14
C TYR A 41 -17.06 14.17 25.46
N ASP A 42 -16.84 13.56 26.62
CA ASP A 42 -15.52 13.07 27.04
C ASP A 42 -15.37 11.58 26.66
N PRO A 43 -14.63 11.22 25.60
CA PRO A 43 -14.47 9.83 25.19
C PRO A 43 -13.42 9.10 26.03
N ASP A 44 -13.61 7.80 26.24
CA ASP A 44 -12.55 6.93 26.78
C ASP A 44 -11.48 6.67 25.70
N ILE A 45 -11.91 6.58 24.43
CA ILE A 45 -11.05 6.42 23.25
C ILE A 45 -11.56 7.20 22.04
N VAL A 46 -10.63 7.61 21.17
CA VAL A 46 -10.90 8.13 19.83
C VAL A 46 -10.54 7.06 18.82
N LEU A 47 -11.51 6.48 18.13
CA LEU A 47 -11.31 5.42 17.14
C LEU A 47 -11.49 5.97 15.73
N LEU A 48 -10.45 5.89 14.92
CA LEU A 48 -10.41 6.38 13.54
C LEU A 48 -10.19 5.21 12.57
N GLU A 49 -11.12 5.03 11.65
CA GLU A 49 -10.89 4.19 10.47
C GLU A 49 -10.17 5.02 9.39
N ILE A 50 -9.04 4.52 8.90
CA ILE A 50 -8.11 5.28 8.04
C ILE A 50 -7.84 4.52 6.76
N TRP A 51 -8.01 5.18 5.61
CA TRP A 51 -7.71 4.63 4.29
C TRP A 51 -7.51 5.73 3.25
N GLY A 52 -6.70 5.44 2.22
CA GLY A 52 -6.59 6.29 1.02
C GLY A 52 -6.49 7.79 1.31
N THR A 53 -7.52 8.54 0.90
CA THR A 53 -7.60 10.01 0.98
C THR A 53 -8.23 10.52 2.28
N THR A 54 -8.23 9.75 3.37
CA THR A 54 -8.72 10.21 4.68
C THR A 54 -8.08 11.56 5.03
N GLN A 55 -8.92 12.60 5.15
CA GLN A 55 -8.49 13.91 5.62
C GLN A 55 -8.37 13.84 7.14
N LEU A 56 -7.14 13.96 7.65
CA LEU A 56 -6.87 13.88 9.07
C LEU A 56 -7.43 15.11 9.80
N PRO A 57 -7.96 14.97 11.03
CA PRO A 57 -8.31 16.11 11.87
C PRO A 57 -7.14 17.08 12.03
N LYS A 58 -7.47 18.36 12.24
CA LYS A 58 -6.47 19.39 12.52
C LYS A 58 -5.66 19.04 13.78
N ASP A 59 -4.34 19.17 13.70
CA ASP A 59 -3.40 19.02 14.81
C ASP A 59 -3.59 17.71 15.60
N LEU A 60 -3.76 16.58 14.90
CA LEU A 60 -3.99 15.27 15.52
C LEU A 60 -2.89 14.88 16.50
N HIS A 61 -1.65 15.31 16.26
CA HIS A 61 -0.51 15.15 17.18
C HIS A 61 -0.73 15.76 18.58
N LEU A 62 -1.67 16.71 18.74
CA LEU A 62 -2.02 17.33 20.03
C LEU A 62 -3.15 16.61 20.78
N CYS A 63 -3.77 15.58 20.18
CA CYS A 63 -4.84 14.86 20.86
C CYS A 63 -4.28 14.10 22.08
N ASN A 64 -4.94 14.35 23.22
CA ASN A 64 -4.52 13.85 24.54
C ASN A 64 -5.23 12.55 24.94
N HIS A 65 -6.40 12.26 24.38
CA HIS A 65 -7.11 10.99 24.58
C HIS A 65 -6.38 9.82 23.94
N ARG A 66 -6.66 8.59 24.38
CA ARG A 66 -6.15 7.36 23.75
C ARG A 66 -6.72 7.24 22.33
N ILE A 67 -5.86 7.22 21.32
CA ILE A 67 -6.22 7.21 19.91
C ILE A 67 -5.96 5.83 19.33
N VAL A 68 -6.99 5.26 18.72
CA VAL A 68 -6.97 3.94 18.09
C VAL A 68 -7.16 4.10 16.59
N ALA A 69 -6.30 3.46 15.80
CA ALA A 69 -6.44 3.39 14.35
C ALA A 69 -6.97 2.01 13.94
N TYR A 70 -7.89 2.00 12.99
CA TYR A 70 -8.19 0.83 12.18
C TYR A 70 -7.90 1.14 10.70
N CYS A 71 -6.81 0.59 10.18
CA CYS A 71 -6.34 0.87 8.84
C CYS A 71 -6.98 -0.08 7.83
N ILE A 72 -7.59 0.47 6.79
CA ILE A 72 -8.28 -0.26 5.72
C ILE A 72 -7.47 -0.15 4.42
N ASP A 73 -7.50 -1.22 3.62
CA ASP A 73 -6.64 -1.38 2.46
C ASP A 73 -5.17 -1.09 2.81
N SER A 74 -4.75 -1.54 4.00
CA SER A 74 -3.51 -1.10 4.66
C SER A 74 -2.28 -1.28 3.76
N CYS A 75 -2.17 -2.41 3.06
CA CYS A 75 -1.04 -2.73 2.19
C CYS A 75 -0.80 -1.76 1.01
N ILE A 76 -1.84 -1.06 0.51
CA ILE A 76 -1.69 -0.05 -0.55
C ILE A 76 -1.61 1.38 -0.02
N ASN A 77 -1.63 1.53 1.31
CA ASN A 77 -1.63 2.79 2.04
C ASN A 77 -0.42 2.93 2.98
N GLU A 78 0.49 1.95 2.99
CA GLU A 78 1.67 1.90 3.89
C GLU A 78 2.57 3.14 3.76
N PHE A 79 2.60 3.75 2.57
CA PHE A 79 3.39 4.94 2.26
C PHE A 79 3.14 6.13 3.18
N PHE A 80 1.90 6.34 3.63
CA PHE A 80 1.59 7.35 4.64
C PHE A 80 1.29 6.73 6.00
N LEU A 81 0.72 5.51 6.05
CA LEU A 81 0.38 4.85 7.31
C LEU A 81 1.60 4.62 8.21
N LYS A 82 2.76 4.22 7.66
CA LYS A 82 3.97 4.00 8.46
C LYS A 82 4.48 5.25 9.19
N ARG A 83 4.11 6.44 8.70
CA ARG A 83 4.38 7.75 9.34
C ARG A 83 3.24 8.11 10.28
N LEU A 84 2.01 8.03 9.78
CA LEU A 84 0.81 8.43 10.52
C LEU A 84 0.58 7.61 11.78
N MET A 85 0.80 6.29 11.72
CA MET A 85 0.57 5.36 12.83
C MET A 85 1.50 5.62 14.03
N LEU A 86 2.53 6.46 13.86
CA LEU A 86 3.36 6.92 14.98
C LEU A 86 2.57 7.80 15.97
N LEU A 87 1.42 8.35 15.57
CA LEU A 87 0.53 9.17 16.39
C LEU A 87 -0.40 8.36 17.31
N PHE A 88 -0.57 7.07 17.05
CA PHE A 88 -1.64 6.23 17.63
C PHE A 88 -1.11 5.36 18.76
N ASP A 89 -1.95 5.16 19.77
CA ASP A 89 -1.64 4.32 20.92
C ASP A 89 -1.92 2.84 20.59
N ASP A 90 -2.98 2.56 19.83
CA ASP A 90 -3.32 1.22 19.34
C ASP A 90 -3.58 1.24 17.83
N VAL A 91 -3.03 0.25 17.14
CA VAL A 91 -3.12 0.15 15.68
C VAL A 91 -3.64 -1.21 15.28
N PHE A 92 -4.71 -1.21 14.50
CA PHE A 92 -5.28 -2.38 13.85
C PHE A 92 -5.15 -2.21 12.33
N VAL A 93 -4.87 -3.30 11.62
CA VAL A 93 -4.76 -3.34 10.16
C VAL A 93 -5.63 -4.45 9.60
N ASP A 94 -6.28 -4.20 8.47
CA ASP A 94 -7.11 -5.20 7.78
C ASP A 94 -6.30 -6.29 7.06
N GLN A 95 -5.04 -6.00 6.70
CA GLN A 95 -4.15 -6.93 6.01
C GLN A 95 -3.02 -7.42 6.92
N ILE A 96 -2.84 -8.74 6.97
CA ILE A 96 -1.84 -9.38 7.82
C ILE A 96 -0.40 -9.00 7.43
N SER A 97 -0.14 -8.78 6.14
CA SER A 97 1.16 -8.36 5.62
C SER A 97 1.62 -7.02 6.20
N SER A 98 0.69 -6.10 6.44
CA SER A 98 0.99 -4.77 6.99
C SER A 98 1.41 -4.78 8.45
N VAL A 99 1.14 -5.87 9.20
CA VAL A 99 1.63 -6.02 10.58
C VAL A 99 3.16 -5.98 10.60
N ASP A 100 3.80 -6.74 9.71
CA ASP A 100 5.26 -6.81 9.64
C ASP A 100 5.89 -5.53 9.10
N VAL A 101 5.23 -4.87 8.15
CA VAL A 101 5.69 -3.58 7.62
C VAL A 101 5.69 -2.52 8.70
N LEU A 102 4.59 -2.40 9.47
CA LEU A 102 4.51 -1.45 10.58
C LEU A 102 5.50 -1.80 11.70
N ARG A 103 5.69 -3.08 12.01
CA ARG A 103 6.68 -3.54 13.01
C ARG A 103 8.09 -3.08 12.67
N LYS A 104 8.51 -3.19 11.40
CA LYS A 104 9.83 -2.72 10.92
C LYS A 104 10.01 -1.21 11.09
N ASN A 105 8.92 -0.45 11.19
CA ASN A 105 8.89 0.99 11.43
C ASN A 105 8.68 1.34 12.93
N GLY A 106 8.80 0.36 13.83
CA GLY A 106 8.67 0.57 15.28
C GLY A 106 7.23 0.76 15.75
N ILE A 107 6.26 0.21 15.01
CA ILE A 107 4.83 0.32 15.30
C ILE A 107 4.27 -1.07 15.54
N ARG A 108 3.76 -1.32 16.74
CA ARG A 108 3.05 -2.55 17.05
C ARG A 108 1.62 -2.42 16.54
N ALA A 109 1.25 -3.29 15.61
CA ALA A 109 -0.10 -3.39 15.05
C ALA A 109 -0.68 -4.79 15.26
N LYS A 110 -2.01 -4.89 15.24
CA LYS A 110 -2.73 -6.17 15.22
C LYS A 110 -3.51 -6.33 13.94
N TRP A 111 -3.49 -7.55 13.41
CA TRP A 111 -4.36 -7.90 12.31
C TRP A 111 -5.81 -8.01 12.80
N LEU A 112 -6.72 -7.28 12.17
CA LEU A 112 -8.15 -7.33 12.39
C LEU A 112 -8.83 -7.28 11.01
N PRO A 113 -9.19 -8.44 10.43
CA PRO A 113 -9.89 -8.48 9.15
C PRO A 113 -11.14 -7.61 9.13
N LEU A 114 -11.51 -7.15 7.94
CA LEU A 114 -12.78 -6.44 7.73
C LEU A 114 -13.98 -7.29 8.14
N CYS A 115 -15.13 -6.62 8.22
CA CYS A 115 -16.41 -7.19 8.57
C CYS A 115 -17.53 -6.74 7.64
N VAL A 116 -18.61 -7.51 7.65
CA VAL A 116 -19.90 -7.14 7.04
C VAL A 116 -20.91 -6.75 8.11
N SER A 117 -21.83 -5.83 7.77
CA SER A 117 -22.99 -5.51 8.60
C SER A 117 -24.05 -6.62 8.53
N GLU A 118 -24.93 -6.73 9.53
CA GLU A 118 -26.00 -7.74 9.47
C GLU A 118 -26.92 -7.54 8.27
N GLY A 119 -27.15 -6.28 7.87
CA GLY A 119 -27.96 -5.93 6.70
C GLY A 119 -27.39 -6.38 5.36
N MET A 120 -26.15 -6.91 5.31
CA MET A 120 -25.58 -7.49 4.08
C MET A 120 -25.94 -8.95 3.87
N PHE A 121 -26.36 -9.67 4.91
CA PHE A 121 -26.70 -11.07 4.74
C PHE A 121 -27.98 -11.21 3.93
N ARG A 122 -28.01 -12.21 3.05
CA ARG A 122 -29.18 -12.58 2.25
C ARG A 122 -29.55 -14.04 2.50
N GLY A 123 -30.83 -14.36 2.34
CA GLY A 123 -31.27 -15.75 2.30
C GLY A 123 -31.05 -16.36 0.92
N ASP A 124 -31.47 -17.61 0.74
CA ASP A 124 -31.48 -18.25 -0.56
C ASP A 124 -32.38 -17.46 -1.52
N GLN A 125 -31.91 -17.24 -2.75
CA GLN A 125 -32.62 -16.52 -3.81
C GLN A 125 -32.55 -17.32 -5.11
N GLU A 126 -33.50 -17.05 -6.01
CA GLU A 126 -33.46 -17.59 -7.37
C GLU A 126 -32.20 -17.12 -8.11
N LYS A 127 -31.48 -18.06 -8.73
CA LYS A 127 -30.21 -17.76 -9.40
C LYS A 127 -30.45 -17.28 -10.83
N LYS A 128 -30.36 -15.96 -11.04
CA LYS A 128 -30.48 -15.26 -12.34
C LYS A 128 -29.15 -15.15 -13.08
N HIS A 129 -28.04 -15.17 -12.35
CA HIS A 129 -26.70 -15.04 -12.93
C HIS A 129 -25.86 -16.28 -12.68
N ASP A 130 -25.04 -16.64 -13.65
CA ASP A 130 -24.13 -17.77 -13.57
C ASP A 130 -22.81 -17.37 -12.89
N VAL A 131 -22.02 -16.52 -13.56
CA VAL A 131 -20.85 -15.86 -12.94
C VAL A 131 -21.09 -14.36 -12.93
N VAL A 132 -20.86 -13.70 -11.80
CA VAL A 132 -20.97 -12.25 -11.69
C VAL A 132 -19.68 -11.60 -11.24
N PHE A 133 -19.39 -10.43 -11.82
CA PHE A 133 -18.39 -9.50 -11.34
C PHE A 133 -19.03 -8.13 -11.15
N VAL A 134 -18.85 -7.53 -9.96
CA VAL A 134 -19.28 -6.16 -9.68
C VAL A 134 -18.06 -5.29 -9.39
N GLY A 135 -17.77 -4.26 -10.16
CA GLY A 135 -16.65 -3.38 -9.81
C GLY A 135 -16.13 -2.56 -10.98
N ARG A 136 -15.41 -1.49 -10.65
CA ARG A 136 -14.93 -0.53 -11.64
C ARG A 136 -14.00 -1.17 -12.68
N LEU A 137 -14.27 -0.88 -13.94
CA LEU A 137 -13.49 -1.25 -15.10
C LEU A 137 -12.76 0.01 -15.60
N THR A 138 -11.49 0.13 -15.27
CA THR A 138 -10.64 1.25 -15.70
C THR A 138 -9.40 0.73 -16.39
N GLU A 139 -8.77 1.54 -17.23
CA GLU A 139 -7.49 1.21 -17.89
C GLU A 139 -6.38 0.87 -16.88
N TYR A 140 -6.43 1.46 -15.69
CA TYR A 140 -5.51 1.19 -14.58
C TYR A 140 -5.71 -0.20 -13.93
N ARG A 141 -6.75 -0.95 -14.32
CA ARG A 141 -7.06 -2.30 -13.83
C ARG A 141 -6.84 -3.35 -14.94
N ARG A 142 -5.69 -3.31 -15.61
CA ARG A 142 -5.34 -4.18 -16.75
C ARG A 142 -5.59 -5.66 -16.48
N LYS A 143 -5.08 -6.20 -15.37
CA LYS A 143 -5.29 -7.61 -14.95
C LYS A 143 -6.77 -8.00 -14.92
N ARG A 144 -7.61 -7.15 -14.33
CA ARG A 144 -9.06 -7.36 -14.26
C ARG A 144 -9.70 -7.36 -15.64
N LEU A 145 -9.36 -6.39 -16.49
CA LEU A 145 -9.90 -6.33 -17.85
C LEU A 145 -9.56 -7.60 -18.64
N LYS A 146 -8.32 -8.08 -18.52
CA LYS A 146 -7.85 -9.31 -19.16
C LYS A 146 -8.57 -10.55 -18.64
N LEU A 147 -8.70 -10.70 -17.31
CA LEU A 147 -9.46 -11.79 -16.69
C LEU A 147 -10.92 -11.82 -17.17
N LEU A 148 -11.62 -10.68 -17.12
CA LEU A 148 -13.03 -10.62 -17.50
C LEU A 148 -13.22 -10.86 -19.01
N SER A 149 -12.30 -10.37 -19.85
CA SER A 149 -12.32 -10.68 -21.28
C SER A 149 -12.14 -12.17 -21.53
N TYR A 150 -11.15 -12.78 -20.88
CA TYR A 150 -10.88 -14.21 -21.00
C TYR A 150 -12.09 -15.05 -20.55
N LEU A 151 -12.73 -14.70 -19.43
CA LEU A 151 -13.88 -15.44 -18.92
C LEU A 151 -15.14 -15.29 -19.77
N LYS A 152 -15.34 -14.14 -20.43
CA LYS A 152 -16.47 -13.93 -21.33
C LYS A 152 -16.53 -14.96 -22.46
N ASP A 153 -15.37 -15.42 -22.93
CA ASP A 153 -15.27 -16.41 -24.00
C ASP A 153 -15.51 -17.87 -23.51
N HIS A 154 -15.57 -18.09 -22.19
CA HIS A 154 -15.61 -19.42 -21.58
C HIS A 154 -16.83 -19.67 -20.67
N CYS A 155 -17.57 -18.63 -20.28
CA CYS A 155 -18.74 -18.75 -19.40
C CYS A 155 -19.72 -17.57 -19.53
N SER A 156 -20.92 -17.73 -18.98
CA SER A 156 -21.91 -16.65 -18.92
C SER A 156 -21.56 -15.67 -17.79
N LEU A 157 -20.82 -14.62 -18.13
CA LEU A 157 -20.32 -13.61 -17.20
C LEU A 157 -21.19 -12.34 -17.26
N SER A 158 -21.89 -12.05 -16.16
CA SER A 158 -22.58 -10.78 -15.93
C SER A 158 -21.64 -9.77 -15.24
N ARG A 159 -21.69 -8.51 -15.67
CA ARG A 159 -20.81 -7.44 -15.16
C ARG A 159 -21.65 -6.24 -14.78
N PHE A 160 -21.39 -5.68 -13.60
CA PHE A 160 -22.07 -4.49 -13.11
C PHE A 160 -21.06 -3.47 -12.54
N GLU A 161 -21.37 -2.20 -12.73
CA GLU A 161 -20.57 -1.07 -12.24
C GLU A 161 -21.50 -0.05 -11.56
N ASN A 162 -20.96 0.76 -10.66
CA ASN A 162 -21.66 1.88 -10.04
C ASN A 162 -22.99 1.52 -9.31
N VAL A 163 -23.16 0.27 -8.89
CA VAL A 163 -24.28 -0.16 -8.05
C VAL A 163 -24.02 0.15 -6.58
N SER A 164 -25.08 0.44 -5.84
CA SER A 164 -25.01 0.60 -4.38
C SER A 164 -24.61 -0.71 -3.69
N VAL A 165 -24.23 -0.61 -2.41
CA VAL A 165 -23.88 -1.79 -1.62
C VAL A 165 -25.07 -2.74 -1.44
N ALA A 166 -26.29 -2.21 -1.31
CA ALA A 166 -27.50 -3.02 -1.19
C ALA A 166 -27.81 -3.77 -2.49
N GLU A 167 -27.83 -3.05 -3.62
CA GLU A 167 -28.04 -3.64 -4.94
C GLU A 167 -26.95 -4.68 -5.28
N MET A 168 -25.69 -4.42 -4.91
CA MET A 168 -24.60 -5.39 -5.07
C MET A 168 -24.88 -6.70 -4.33
N GLN A 169 -25.39 -6.62 -3.10
CA GLN A 169 -25.70 -7.82 -2.31
C GLN A 169 -26.88 -8.58 -2.90
N ASP A 170 -27.87 -7.87 -3.45
CA ASP A 170 -29.01 -8.48 -4.12
C ASP A 170 -28.53 -9.22 -5.39
N ILE A 171 -27.76 -8.55 -6.26
CA ILE A 171 -27.12 -9.16 -7.44
C ILE A 171 -26.29 -10.39 -7.05
N PHE A 172 -25.48 -10.29 -6.00
CA PHE A 172 -24.67 -11.41 -5.53
C PHE A 172 -25.54 -12.58 -5.07
N SER A 173 -26.61 -12.34 -4.30
CA SER A 173 -27.50 -13.40 -3.82
C SER A 173 -28.24 -14.10 -4.96
N GLU A 174 -28.51 -13.40 -6.06
CA GLU A 174 -29.10 -13.92 -7.30
C GLU A 174 -28.06 -14.59 -8.23
N SER A 175 -26.80 -14.71 -7.80
CA SER A 175 -25.71 -15.29 -8.60
C SER A 175 -25.32 -16.68 -8.11
N ARG A 176 -24.90 -17.58 -9.01
CA ARG A 176 -24.28 -18.86 -8.60
C ARG A 176 -22.86 -18.63 -8.11
N ILE A 177 -22.07 -17.86 -8.86
CA ILE A 177 -20.65 -17.58 -8.58
C ILE A 177 -20.42 -16.08 -8.50
N VAL A 178 -19.86 -15.61 -7.38
CA VAL A 178 -19.32 -14.26 -7.20
C VAL A 178 -17.82 -14.32 -7.45
N LEU A 179 -17.37 -13.68 -8.55
CA LEU A 179 -15.96 -13.62 -8.91
C LEU A 179 -15.24 -12.54 -8.11
N ASN A 180 -14.15 -12.92 -7.43
CA ASN A 180 -13.19 -12.00 -6.81
C ASN A 180 -11.83 -12.08 -7.52
N GLU A 181 -11.26 -10.91 -7.78
CA GLU A 181 -9.90 -10.70 -8.28
C GLU A 181 -9.13 -9.94 -7.20
N ASN A 182 -7.93 -10.42 -6.90
CA ASN A 182 -7.04 -9.83 -5.90
C ASN A 182 -6.27 -8.67 -6.52
N LEU A 183 -6.58 -7.46 -6.04
CA LEU A 183 -5.79 -6.25 -6.31
C LEU A 183 -4.40 -6.34 -5.66
N PHE A 184 -4.33 -6.94 -4.49
CA PHE A 184 -3.14 -7.14 -3.69
C PHE A 184 -3.27 -8.49 -2.95
N SER A 185 -2.16 -9.03 -2.45
CA SER A 185 -2.22 -10.24 -1.61
C SER A 185 -2.87 -9.89 -0.27
N GLY A 186 -4.06 -10.41 -0.02
CA GLY A 186 -4.84 -10.09 1.17
C GLY A 186 -6.22 -10.73 1.19
N LEU A 187 -6.94 -10.58 2.31
CA LEU A 187 -8.36 -10.88 2.40
C LEU A 187 -9.14 -9.64 1.95
N THR A 188 -9.60 -9.64 0.70
CA THR A 188 -10.34 -8.50 0.14
C THR A 188 -11.74 -8.42 0.75
N TYR A 189 -12.26 -7.20 0.88
CA TYR A 189 -13.62 -7.01 1.39
C TYR A 189 -14.67 -7.74 0.54
N ARG A 190 -14.41 -7.88 -0.76
CA ARG A 190 -15.30 -8.56 -1.69
C ARG A 190 -15.53 -10.03 -1.34
N VAL A 191 -14.54 -10.72 -0.78
CA VAL A 191 -14.73 -12.10 -0.31
C VAL A 191 -15.82 -12.13 0.77
N LEU A 192 -15.75 -11.23 1.75
CA LEU A 192 -16.74 -11.19 2.83
C LEU A 192 -18.13 -10.78 2.33
N GLN A 193 -18.19 -9.81 1.42
CA GLN A 193 -19.46 -9.40 0.79
C GLN A 193 -20.11 -10.55 0.02
N GLY A 194 -19.33 -11.26 -0.80
CA GLY A 194 -19.83 -12.41 -1.56
C GLY A 194 -20.29 -13.54 -0.65
N LEU A 195 -19.53 -13.87 0.41
CA LEU A 195 -19.94 -14.86 1.40
C LEU A 195 -21.23 -14.46 2.13
N ALA A 196 -21.38 -13.18 2.51
CA ALA A 196 -22.58 -12.68 3.16
C ALA A 196 -23.84 -12.82 2.29
N SER A 197 -23.71 -12.71 0.96
CA SER A 197 -24.82 -12.89 0.01
C SER A 197 -25.38 -14.31 -0.08
N GLY A 198 -24.65 -15.32 0.44
CA GLY A 198 -25.03 -16.73 0.33
C GLY A 198 -24.57 -17.43 -0.95
N SER A 199 -23.93 -16.70 -1.87
CA SER A 199 -23.43 -17.26 -3.13
C SER A 199 -22.01 -17.79 -3.02
N LEU A 200 -21.63 -18.71 -3.92
CA LEU A 200 -20.28 -19.24 -3.93
C LEU A 200 -19.30 -18.14 -4.34
N VAL A 201 -18.32 -17.86 -3.49
CA VAL A 201 -17.20 -16.98 -3.85
C VAL A 201 -16.14 -17.79 -4.59
N LEU A 202 -15.80 -17.36 -5.80
CA LEU A 202 -14.65 -17.83 -6.56
C LEU A 202 -13.58 -16.74 -6.54
N THR A 203 -12.50 -16.97 -5.80
CA THR A 203 -11.43 -15.97 -5.56
C THR A 203 -10.07 -16.43 -6.07
N GLU A 204 -9.21 -15.50 -6.48
CA GLU A 204 -7.82 -15.84 -6.77
C GLU A 204 -7.13 -16.41 -5.54
N ASP A 205 -6.29 -17.42 -5.77
CA ASP A 205 -5.41 -18.01 -4.78
C ASP A 205 -4.24 -17.07 -4.41
N GLY A 206 -3.55 -17.35 -3.30
CA GLY A 206 -2.39 -16.58 -2.84
C GLY A 206 -2.72 -15.29 -2.08
N GLY A 207 -3.99 -15.08 -1.70
CA GLY A 207 -4.40 -13.98 -0.82
C GLY A 207 -3.94 -14.22 0.62
N ALA A 208 -2.98 -13.43 1.12
CA ALA A 208 -2.51 -13.51 2.49
C ALA A 208 -3.67 -13.36 3.48
N GLY A 209 -3.73 -14.25 4.48
CA GLY A 209 -4.79 -14.25 5.49
C GLY A 209 -6.10 -14.94 5.08
N VAL A 210 -6.35 -15.22 3.79
CA VAL A 210 -7.57 -15.94 3.37
C VAL A 210 -7.62 -17.33 4.00
N GLY A 211 -6.53 -18.10 3.90
CA GLY A 211 -6.43 -19.46 4.45
C GLY A 211 -6.52 -19.56 5.98
N GLN A 212 -6.40 -18.44 6.70
CA GLN A 212 -6.58 -18.39 8.17
C GLN A 212 -8.07 -18.38 8.56
N HIS A 213 -8.94 -17.97 7.64
CA HIS A 213 -10.38 -17.83 7.89
C HIS A 213 -11.23 -18.78 7.04
N PHE A 214 -10.84 -19.02 5.80
CA PHE A 214 -11.63 -19.76 4.82
C PHE A 214 -10.79 -20.86 4.17
N LYS A 215 -11.47 -21.88 3.64
CA LYS A 215 -10.84 -23.07 3.06
C LYS A 215 -11.45 -23.35 1.69
N HIS A 216 -10.58 -23.62 0.71
CA HIS A 216 -10.97 -24.06 -0.62
C HIS A 216 -11.82 -25.34 -0.54
N GLY A 217 -12.94 -25.39 -1.26
CA GLY A 217 -13.84 -26.56 -1.28
C GLY A 217 -14.63 -26.77 0.02
N GLN A 218 -14.57 -25.83 0.97
CA GLN A 218 -15.37 -25.90 2.20
C GLN A 218 -16.14 -24.61 2.44
N HIS A 219 -15.50 -23.45 2.25
CA HIS A 219 -16.12 -22.15 2.47
C HIS A 219 -16.17 -21.28 1.21
N LEU A 220 -15.26 -21.53 0.26
CA LEU A 220 -15.14 -20.80 -1.00
C LEU A 220 -14.41 -21.67 -2.04
N ALA A 221 -14.36 -21.21 -3.28
CA ALA A 221 -13.53 -21.76 -4.35
C ALA A 221 -12.34 -20.83 -4.63
N CYS A 222 -11.20 -21.43 -4.97
CA CYS A 222 -9.97 -20.72 -5.33
C CYS A 222 -9.60 -21.04 -6.78
N TYR A 223 -8.95 -20.10 -7.45
CA TYR A 223 -8.39 -20.31 -8.78
C TYR A 223 -7.03 -19.63 -8.96
N THR A 224 -6.29 -20.10 -9.97
CA THR A 224 -5.10 -19.46 -10.52
C THR A 224 -5.38 -19.07 -11.97
N HIS A 225 -4.43 -18.37 -12.59
CA HIS A 225 -4.51 -18.02 -14.01
C HIS A 225 -4.73 -19.22 -14.93
N ASP A 226 -4.16 -20.38 -14.60
CA ASP A 226 -4.31 -21.61 -15.39
C ASP A 226 -5.57 -22.42 -15.07
N SER A 227 -6.19 -22.20 -13.90
CA SER A 227 -7.27 -23.07 -13.41
C SER A 227 -8.66 -22.44 -13.44
N VAL A 228 -8.80 -21.12 -13.63
CA VAL A 228 -10.08 -20.40 -13.48
C VAL A 228 -11.23 -20.99 -14.30
N VAL A 229 -10.99 -21.30 -15.59
CA VAL A 229 -12.03 -21.88 -16.46
C VAL A 229 -12.37 -23.31 -16.03
N ASN A 230 -11.35 -24.11 -15.68
CA ASN A 230 -11.58 -25.48 -15.21
C ASN A 230 -12.34 -25.49 -13.88
N GLN A 231 -12.05 -24.54 -12.99
CA GLN A 231 -12.74 -24.42 -11.72
C GLN A 231 -14.22 -24.06 -11.92
N ILE A 232 -14.54 -23.13 -12.83
CA ILE A 232 -15.93 -22.82 -13.19
C ILE A 232 -16.64 -24.06 -13.77
N ARG A 233 -15.97 -24.85 -14.62
CA ARG A 233 -16.54 -26.10 -15.15
C ARG A 233 -16.83 -27.12 -14.05
N LYS A 234 -15.90 -27.31 -13.11
CA LYS A 234 -16.11 -28.17 -11.92
C LYS A 234 -17.30 -27.71 -11.09
N ILE A 235 -17.43 -26.39 -10.89
CA ILE A 235 -18.56 -25.82 -10.14
C ILE A 235 -19.90 -26.16 -10.80
N LYS A 236 -19.97 -26.04 -12.13
CA LYS A 236 -21.18 -26.34 -12.91
C LYS A 236 -21.52 -27.81 -13.00
N ALA A 237 -20.52 -28.69 -12.91
CA ALA A 237 -20.70 -30.13 -12.99
C ALA A 237 -21.31 -30.73 -11.71
N ASP A 238 -21.17 -30.06 -10.57
CA ASP A 238 -21.70 -30.49 -9.28
C ASP A 238 -22.29 -29.30 -8.48
N PRO A 239 -23.40 -28.72 -8.95
CA PRO A 239 -23.96 -27.51 -8.36
C PRO A 239 -24.38 -27.71 -6.89
N ASP A 240 -24.84 -28.90 -6.52
CA ASP A 240 -25.33 -29.21 -5.17
C ASP A 240 -24.18 -29.16 -4.14
N TYR A 241 -23.04 -29.79 -4.46
CA TYR A 241 -21.85 -29.71 -3.60
C TYR A 241 -21.40 -28.26 -3.41
N TRP A 242 -21.33 -27.49 -4.49
CA TRP A 242 -20.84 -26.11 -4.42
C TRP A 242 -21.83 -25.14 -3.75
N GLU A 243 -23.13 -25.44 -3.80
CA GLU A 243 -24.12 -24.72 -3.01
C GLU A 243 -23.95 -25.02 -1.50
N GLN A 244 -23.63 -26.27 -1.12
CA GLN A 244 -23.28 -26.59 0.27
C GLN A 244 -22.02 -25.83 0.73
N VAL A 245 -21.00 -25.71 -0.14
CA VAL A 245 -19.80 -24.91 0.13
C VAL A 245 -20.17 -23.43 0.34
N ALA A 246 -21.05 -22.87 -0.48
CA ALA A 246 -21.52 -21.49 -0.34
C ALA A 246 -22.24 -21.25 1.00
N ARG A 247 -23.16 -22.16 1.39
CA ARG A 247 -23.86 -22.10 2.68
C ARG A 247 -22.92 -22.18 3.87
N GLN A 248 -21.93 -23.08 3.82
CA GLN A 248 -20.89 -23.19 4.85
C GLN A 248 -20.05 -21.91 4.95
N GLY A 249 -19.68 -21.33 3.81
CA GLY A 249 -18.97 -20.06 3.74
C GLY A 249 -19.75 -18.89 4.35
N GLN A 250 -21.04 -18.76 4.01
CA GLN A 250 -21.92 -17.75 4.58
C GLN A 250 -22.08 -17.93 6.09
N ARG A 251 -22.29 -19.16 6.55
CA ARG A 251 -22.41 -19.48 7.98
C ARG A 251 -21.17 -19.04 8.75
N LEU A 252 -19.98 -19.43 8.28
CA LEU A 252 -18.74 -19.04 8.93
C LEU A 252 -18.52 -17.52 8.92
N CYS A 253 -18.88 -16.86 7.81
CA CYS A 253 -18.85 -15.40 7.72
C CYS A 253 -19.76 -14.74 8.77
N ARG A 254 -20.98 -15.25 8.94
CA ARG A 254 -21.94 -14.79 9.97
C ARG A 254 -21.44 -15.05 11.40
N GLU A 255 -20.75 -16.16 11.63
CA GLU A 255 -20.21 -16.49 12.95
C GLU A 255 -18.99 -15.65 13.34
N ARG A 256 -18.13 -15.27 12.37
CA ARG A 256 -16.79 -14.73 12.67
C ARG A 256 -16.42 -13.39 12.02
N HIS A 257 -17.19 -12.90 11.06
CA HIS A 257 -16.87 -11.72 10.26
C HIS A 257 -17.99 -10.68 10.22
N THR A 258 -18.89 -10.71 11.19
CA THR A 258 -19.85 -9.61 11.41
C THR A 258 -19.17 -8.41 12.05
N SER A 259 -19.76 -7.23 11.88
CA SER A 259 -19.32 -6.02 12.57
C SER A 259 -19.24 -6.23 14.08
N ALA A 260 -20.21 -6.94 14.67
CA ALA A 260 -20.22 -7.28 16.10
C ALA A 260 -19.05 -8.19 16.50
N ALA A 261 -18.74 -9.23 15.71
CA ALA A 261 -17.62 -10.13 16.01
C ALA A 261 -16.27 -9.38 16.00
N ARG A 262 -16.04 -8.51 14.99
CA ARG A 262 -14.79 -7.72 14.90
C ARG A 262 -14.71 -6.62 15.95
N ALA A 263 -15.83 -5.98 16.27
CA ALA A 263 -15.89 -5.03 17.37
C ALA A 263 -15.54 -5.71 18.71
N ALA A 264 -16.10 -6.89 18.99
CA ALA A 264 -15.79 -7.64 20.21
C ALA A 264 -14.29 -8.00 20.32
N GLU A 265 -13.68 -8.44 19.22
CA GLU A 265 -12.24 -8.74 19.15
C GLU A 265 -11.37 -7.50 19.42
N LEU A 266 -11.70 -6.37 18.77
CA LEU A 266 -11.02 -5.09 18.99
C LEU A 266 -11.13 -4.65 20.45
N ILE A 267 -12.34 -4.68 21.03
CA ILE A 267 -12.59 -4.27 22.42
C ILE A 267 -11.85 -5.16 23.41
N THR A 268 -11.90 -6.48 23.23
CA THR A 268 -11.14 -7.44 24.06
C THR A 268 -9.64 -7.10 24.10
N HIS A 269 -9.11 -6.52 23.02
CA HIS A 269 -7.75 -6.04 23.00
C HIS A 269 -7.54 -4.69 23.68
N LEU A 270 -8.49 -3.76 23.56
CA LEU A 270 -8.42 -2.43 24.17
C LEU A 270 -8.66 -2.41 25.68
N GLU A 271 -9.45 -3.36 26.20
CA GLU A 271 -9.70 -3.53 27.65
C GLU A 271 -8.43 -3.90 28.43
N ARG A 272 -7.39 -4.38 27.75
CA ARG A 272 -6.06 -4.56 28.35
C ARG A 272 -5.52 -3.19 28.76
N ARG A 273 -5.12 -3.04 30.02
CA ARG A 273 -4.78 -1.74 30.64
C ARG A 273 -3.69 -0.94 29.91
N SER A 274 -2.79 -1.58 29.16
CA SER A 274 -1.71 -0.89 28.43
C SER A 274 -2.00 -0.83 26.94
N ALA A 275 -1.87 0.37 26.36
CA ALA A 275 -1.86 0.56 24.92
C ALA A 275 -0.76 -0.26 24.23
N PHE A 276 -0.96 -0.61 22.96
CA PHE A 276 0.04 -1.33 22.17
C PHE A 276 1.28 -0.51 21.92
N ASN A 277 1.22 0.81 21.84
CA ASN A 277 2.36 1.64 21.52
C ASN A 277 2.58 2.64 22.66
N THR A 278 3.85 2.80 23.05
CA THR A 278 4.22 3.89 23.94
C THR A 278 4.02 5.19 23.18
N ARG A 279 3.26 6.13 23.77
CA ARG A 279 3.04 7.44 23.18
C ARG A 279 4.38 8.15 23.01
N ARG A 280 4.64 8.58 21.79
CA ARG A 280 5.84 9.33 21.42
C ARG A 280 5.79 10.76 21.95
N ASP A 281 6.95 11.39 22.06
CA ASP A 281 7.03 12.79 22.47
C ASP A 281 6.38 13.73 21.43
N ALA A 282 6.12 14.97 21.85
CA ALA A 282 5.38 15.94 21.06
C ALA A 282 6.06 16.27 19.72
N ASP A 283 7.39 16.45 19.71
CA ASP A 283 8.14 16.79 18.49
C ASP A 283 8.09 15.61 17.50
N GLN A 284 8.23 14.37 17.99
CA GLN A 284 8.12 13.17 17.15
C GLN A 284 6.74 13.02 16.53
N ARG A 285 5.68 13.24 17.32
CA ARG A 285 4.30 13.18 16.83
C ARG A 285 4.05 14.28 15.78
N GLN A 286 4.48 15.50 16.06
CA GLN A 286 4.30 16.61 15.12
C GLN A 286 5.00 16.35 13.78
N LEU A 287 6.24 15.84 13.80
CA LEU A 287 6.95 15.46 12.58
C LEU A 287 6.28 14.29 11.85
N ALA A 288 5.78 13.28 12.57
CA ALA A 288 5.07 12.16 11.98
C ALA A 288 3.80 12.61 11.23
N GLU A 289 3.04 13.54 11.80
CA GLU A 289 1.87 14.12 11.13
C GLU A 289 2.27 14.90 9.86
N ALA A 290 3.34 15.72 9.94
CA ALA A 290 3.87 16.42 8.77
C ALA A 290 4.26 15.47 7.63
N GLN A 291 4.99 14.40 7.95
CA GLN A 291 5.46 13.42 6.97
C GLN A 291 4.31 12.61 6.35
N ALA A 292 3.27 12.31 7.11
CA ALA A 292 2.07 11.63 6.62
C ALA A 292 1.28 12.53 5.65
N LYS A 293 1.06 13.80 6.02
CA LYS A 293 0.40 14.79 5.14
C LYS A 293 1.17 14.97 3.84
N TYR A 294 2.49 15.11 3.92
CA TYR A 294 3.35 15.16 2.74
C TYR A 294 3.20 13.93 1.83
N ALA A 295 3.20 12.73 2.41
CA ALA A 295 3.05 11.50 1.65
C ALA A 295 1.68 11.41 0.94
N GLN A 296 0.61 11.87 1.58
CA GLN A 296 -0.71 11.98 0.94
C GLN A 296 -0.69 13.01 -0.21
N CYS A 297 -0.09 14.19 -0.02
CA CYS A 297 0.03 15.20 -1.09
C CYS A 297 0.83 14.68 -2.29
N GLN A 298 1.92 13.93 -2.05
CA GLN A 298 2.69 13.30 -3.11
C GLN A 298 1.87 12.29 -3.94
N ARG A 299 0.97 11.55 -3.27
CA ARG A 299 0.14 10.54 -3.93
C ARG A 299 -1.05 11.14 -4.66
N PHE A 300 -1.77 12.06 -4.02
CA PHE A 300 -3.08 12.53 -4.46
C PHE A 300 -3.09 13.96 -4.99
N GLY A 301 -1.95 14.66 -4.93
CA GLY A 301 -1.84 16.07 -5.26
C GLY A 301 -2.16 16.99 -4.08
N GLY A 302 -1.88 18.28 -4.25
CA GLY A 302 -2.04 19.32 -3.23
C GLY A 302 -0.73 20.04 -2.91
N ASP A 303 -0.79 21.06 -2.05
CA ASP A 303 0.40 21.78 -1.60
C ASP A 303 1.00 21.20 -0.31
N TYR A 304 2.30 21.43 -0.10
CA TYR A 304 3.03 20.96 1.07
C TYR A 304 2.98 21.92 2.26
N GLY A 305 2.16 22.97 2.20
CA GLY A 305 2.12 24.05 3.16
C GLY A 305 1.84 23.56 4.58
N ASP A 306 0.85 22.71 4.76
CA ASP A 306 0.49 22.18 6.08
C ASP A 306 1.56 21.23 6.64
N ALA A 307 2.19 20.42 5.78
CA ALA A 307 3.32 19.59 6.19
C ALA A 307 4.51 20.44 6.63
N LEU A 308 4.84 21.52 5.90
CA LEU A 308 5.91 22.44 6.23
C LEU A 308 5.63 23.25 7.51
N LYS A 309 4.40 23.75 7.68
CA LYS A 309 3.97 24.47 8.91
C LYS A 309 4.20 23.63 10.17
N LEU A 310 3.95 22.32 10.08
CA LEU A 310 4.16 21.38 11.19
C LEU A 310 5.64 21.04 11.40
N ALA A 311 6.42 20.88 10.32
CA ALA A 311 7.81 20.44 10.43
C ALA A 311 8.78 21.56 10.86
N VAL A 312 8.59 22.79 10.38
CA VAL A 312 9.53 23.91 10.61
C VAL A 312 9.80 24.18 12.10
N PRO A 313 8.79 24.23 13.00
CA PRO A 313 9.03 24.38 14.43
C PRO A 313 9.90 23.25 15.01
N VAL A 314 9.70 22.01 14.56
CA VAL A 314 10.46 20.84 15.02
C VAL A 314 11.92 20.90 14.55
N ALA A 315 12.21 21.45 13.37
CA ALA A 315 13.58 21.58 12.87
C ALA A 315 14.46 22.50 13.74
N ALA A 316 13.85 23.40 14.53
CA ALA A 316 14.55 24.26 15.47
C ALA A 316 15.28 23.46 16.58
N ARG A 317 14.79 22.27 16.93
CA ARG A 317 15.31 21.43 18.01
C ARG A 317 16.72 20.94 17.72
N SER A 318 17.54 20.78 18.76
CA SER A 318 18.93 20.28 18.65
C SER A 318 19.03 18.76 18.82
N ASN A 319 17.90 18.05 18.90
CA ASN A 319 17.82 16.61 19.05
C ASN A 319 17.71 15.89 17.69
N ALA A 320 17.71 14.54 17.73
CA ALA A 320 17.59 13.71 16.53
C ALA A 320 16.31 13.99 15.71
N THR A 321 15.19 14.33 16.37
CA THR A 321 13.94 14.69 15.68
C THR A 321 14.09 15.99 14.88
N GLY A 322 14.79 16.99 15.42
CA GLY A 322 15.10 18.22 14.70
C GLY A 322 16.00 18.02 13.47
N VAL A 323 16.94 17.07 13.54
CA VAL A 323 17.77 16.67 12.39
C VAL A 323 16.91 16.03 11.29
N LYS A 324 16.04 15.08 11.66
CA LYS A 324 15.09 14.44 10.72
C LYS A 324 14.11 15.44 10.11
N SER A 325 13.66 16.41 10.90
CA SER A 325 12.78 17.48 10.38
C SER A 325 13.52 18.37 9.38
N SER A 326 14.80 18.70 9.65
CA SER A 326 15.63 19.48 8.72
C SER A 326 15.86 18.72 7.40
N GLU A 327 16.15 17.41 7.47
CA GLU A 327 16.22 16.55 6.27
C GLU A 327 14.92 16.61 5.47
N PHE A 328 13.79 16.34 6.12
CA PHE A 328 12.47 16.33 5.50
C PHE A 328 12.12 17.67 4.82
N ILE A 329 12.29 18.79 5.51
CA ILE A 329 12.01 20.12 4.96
C ILE A 329 12.93 20.41 3.78
N GLY A 330 14.21 20.07 3.90
CA GLY A 330 15.20 20.23 2.84
C GLY A 330 14.78 19.53 1.56
N THR A 331 14.37 18.26 1.66
CA THR A 331 13.90 17.47 0.51
C THR A 331 12.59 18.02 -0.06
N VAL A 332 11.66 18.47 0.77
CA VAL A 332 10.42 19.13 0.30
C VAL A 332 10.73 20.42 -0.47
N TYR A 333 11.68 21.23 -0.01
CA TYR A 333 12.09 22.43 -0.73
C TYR A 333 12.83 22.12 -2.03
N ALA A 334 13.69 21.09 -2.06
CA ALA A 334 14.37 20.65 -3.27
C ALA A 334 13.36 20.27 -4.36
N ARG A 335 12.33 19.49 -3.99
CA ARG A 335 11.22 19.12 -4.89
C ARG A 335 10.41 20.32 -5.40
N ASN A 336 10.30 21.39 -4.62
CA ASN A 336 9.59 22.61 -5.01
C ASN A 336 10.45 23.63 -5.75
N GLY A 337 11.69 23.28 -6.13
CA GLY A 337 12.63 24.20 -6.79
C GLY A 337 13.12 25.34 -5.88
N LYS A 338 12.93 25.25 -4.56
CA LYS A 338 13.37 26.26 -3.59
C LYS A 338 14.79 25.97 -3.13
N ILE A 339 15.75 26.10 -4.06
CA ILE A 339 17.12 25.59 -3.93
C ILE A 339 17.86 26.16 -2.72
N ASP A 340 17.79 27.46 -2.47
CA ASP A 340 18.47 28.09 -1.33
C ASP A 340 17.88 27.66 0.02
N GLN A 341 16.56 27.50 0.10
CA GLN A 341 15.89 26.96 1.28
C GLN A 341 16.30 25.49 1.48
N ALA A 342 16.28 24.69 0.42
CA ALA A 342 16.67 23.29 0.46
C ALA A 342 18.10 23.13 0.97
N LYS A 343 19.07 23.83 0.36
CA LYS A 343 20.48 23.84 0.75
C LYS A 343 20.67 24.16 2.23
N ARG A 344 20.00 25.21 2.74
CA ARG A 344 20.10 25.59 4.16
C ARG A 344 19.67 24.48 5.11
N TYR A 345 18.53 23.84 4.84
CA TYR A 345 18.01 22.78 5.72
C TYR A 345 18.80 21.47 5.59
N LEU A 346 19.24 21.11 4.38
CA LEU A 346 20.04 19.91 4.14
C LEU A 346 21.44 20.03 4.76
N LEU A 347 22.11 21.18 4.62
CA LEU A 347 23.40 21.43 5.29
C LEU A 347 23.26 21.39 6.81
N ARG A 348 22.23 22.03 7.36
CA ARG A 348 21.94 21.99 8.80
C ARG A 348 21.75 20.56 9.33
N CYS A 349 21.11 19.68 8.54
CA CYS A 349 20.97 18.28 8.89
C CYS A 349 22.35 17.58 8.97
N ILE A 350 23.16 17.74 7.91
CA ILE A 350 24.49 17.14 7.76
C ILE A 350 25.45 17.60 8.86
N GLU A 351 25.48 18.90 9.16
CA GLU A 351 26.34 19.51 10.19
C GLU A 351 26.07 18.96 11.60
N ARG A 352 24.83 18.53 11.85
CA ARG A 352 24.40 17.96 13.15
C ARG A 352 24.63 16.44 13.24
N GLN A 353 25.61 15.94 12.48
CA GLN A 353 26.04 14.54 12.44
C GLN A 353 24.92 13.54 12.11
N GLY A 354 23.98 13.92 11.25
CA GLY A 354 22.93 13.03 10.76
C GLY A 354 22.53 13.31 9.32
N GLY A 355 21.90 12.32 8.68
CA GLY A 355 21.21 12.52 7.40
C GLY A 355 21.96 12.06 6.17
N LEU A 356 22.18 10.74 6.04
CA LEU A 356 22.62 10.12 4.78
C LEU A 356 21.70 10.53 3.62
N PHE A 357 20.38 10.49 3.82
CA PHE A 357 19.42 10.86 2.80
C PHE A 357 19.43 12.37 2.52
N GLY A 358 19.68 13.19 3.53
CA GLY A 358 19.94 14.62 3.36
C GLY A 358 21.16 14.89 2.48
N ALA A 359 22.28 14.20 2.71
CA ALA A 359 23.49 14.31 1.89
C ALA A 359 23.26 13.84 0.45
N ILE A 360 22.55 12.72 0.25
CA ILE A 360 22.18 12.22 -1.08
C ILE A 360 21.28 13.23 -1.80
N THR A 361 20.25 13.75 -1.14
CA THR A 361 19.36 14.77 -1.71
C THR A 361 20.15 16.01 -2.12
N LEU A 362 21.06 16.48 -1.27
CA LEU A 362 21.89 17.65 -1.55
C LEU A 362 22.81 17.42 -2.75
N ALA A 363 23.44 16.24 -2.84
CA ALA A 363 24.30 15.87 -3.96
C ALA A 363 23.52 15.79 -5.28
N LEU A 364 22.34 15.15 -5.28
CA LEU A 364 21.45 15.09 -6.43
C LEU A 364 20.99 16.48 -6.87
N MET A 365 20.65 17.35 -5.92
CA MET A 365 20.25 18.73 -6.21
C MET A 365 21.36 19.48 -6.94
N PHE A 366 22.61 19.36 -6.52
CA PHE A 366 23.75 19.95 -7.24
C PHE A 366 23.98 19.31 -8.61
N LEU A 367 23.87 17.99 -8.71
CA LEU A 367 24.00 17.25 -9.96
C LEU A 367 22.98 17.74 -11.00
N HIS A 368 21.70 17.88 -10.63
CA HIS A 368 20.64 18.37 -11.51
C HIS A 368 20.80 19.83 -11.93
N HIS A 369 21.58 20.61 -11.20
CA HIS A 369 21.92 22.01 -11.55
C HIS A 369 23.29 22.14 -12.21
N ASN A 370 23.90 21.03 -12.65
CA ASN A 370 25.23 20.98 -13.28
C ASN A 370 26.38 21.53 -12.41
N ASP A 371 26.20 21.60 -11.08
CA ASP A 371 27.27 21.90 -10.14
C ASP A 371 27.99 20.61 -9.73
N LEU A 372 28.82 20.09 -10.65
CA LEU A 372 29.48 18.81 -10.51
C LEU A 372 30.44 18.77 -9.32
N GLU A 373 31.10 19.89 -9.00
CA GLU A 373 32.03 19.97 -7.88
C GLU A 373 31.29 19.83 -6.54
N SER A 374 30.21 20.57 -6.34
CA SER A 374 29.39 20.44 -5.14
C SER A 374 28.70 19.08 -5.05
N ALA A 375 28.29 18.50 -6.19
CA ALA A 375 27.73 17.16 -6.25
C ALA A 375 28.75 16.11 -5.75
N ARG A 376 30.00 16.15 -6.24
CA ARG A 376 31.10 15.28 -5.78
C ARG A 376 31.29 15.37 -4.28
N ARG A 377 31.40 16.59 -3.75
CA ARG A 377 31.53 16.82 -2.29
C ARG A 377 30.35 16.21 -1.53
N GLY A 378 29.13 16.38 -2.04
CA GLY A 378 27.92 15.79 -1.48
C GLY A 378 27.96 14.26 -1.42
N PHE A 379 28.36 13.59 -2.51
CA PHE A 379 28.51 12.13 -2.55
C PHE A 379 29.64 11.63 -1.64
N GLY A 380 30.73 12.39 -1.50
CA GLY A 380 31.78 12.09 -0.53
C GLY A 380 31.28 12.15 0.92
N ILE A 381 30.41 13.11 1.24
CA ILE A 381 29.72 13.16 2.53
C ILE A 381 28.78 11.96 2.69
N ALA A 382 27.97 11.65 1.68
CA ALA A 382 27.07 10.50 1.69
C ALA A 382 27.83 9.19 1.94
N SER A 383 28.95 8.96 1.24
CA SER A 383 29.84 7.81 1.46
C SER A 383 30.31 7.71 2.93
N ARG A 384 30.75 8.82 3.52
CA ARG A 384 31.16 8.84 4.94
C ARG A 384 30.01 8.46 5.88
N LEU A 385 28.80 8.98 5.62
CA LEU A 385 27.59 8.72 6.41
C LEU A 385 26.99 7.33 6.17
N THR A 386 27.32 6.66 5.07
CA THR A 386 26.85 5.30 4.79
C THR A 386 27.39 4.32 5.84
N PRO A 387 26.50 3.56 6.53
CA PRO A 387 26.89 2.58 7.51
C PRO A 387 27.87 1.54 6.97
N ILE A 388 28.82 1.11 7.80
CA ILE A 388 29.90 0.16 7.42
C ILE A 388 29.34 -1.15 6.87
N LYS A 389 28.17 -1.61 7.32
CA LYS A 389 27.53 -2.83 6.79
C LYS A 389 27.16 -2.76 5.30
N TYR A 390 27.19 -1.58 4.69
CA TYR A 390 26.96 -1.36 3.26
C TYR A 390 28.27 -0.92 2.57
N VAL A 391 29.35 -1.70 2.75
CA VAL A 391 30.71 -1.36 2.27
C VAL A 391 30.75 -1.09 0.77
N ASP A 392 30.04 -1.89 -0.03
CA ASP A 392 30.09 -1.77 -1.49
C ASP A 392 29.45 -0.46 -1.95
N ALA A 393 28.27 -0.11 -1.43
CA ALA A 393 27.64 1.18 -1.68
C ALA A 393 28.51 2.35 -1.18
N LYS A 394 29.19 2.19 -0.04
CA LYS A 394 30.12 3.20 0.48
C LYS A 394 31.30 3.44 -0.48
N ARG A 395 31.91 2.39 -1.01
CA ARG A 395 33.00 2.46 -2.00
C ARG A 395 32.52 3.07 -3.32
N ALA A 396 31.35 2.65 -3.80
CA ALA A 396 30.77 3.17 -5.03
C ALA A 396 30.47 4.69 -4.93
N LEU A 397 29.90 5.14 -3.82
CA LEU A 397 29.69 6.57 -3.56
C LEU A 397 31.00 7.36 -3.46
N LEU A 398 32.07 6.74 -2.95
CA LEU A 398 33.41 7.36 -2.92
C LEU A 398 33.96 7.51 -4.35
N ALA A 399 33.86 6.48 -5.19
CA ALA A 399 34.27 6.56 -6.59
C ALA A 399 33.50 7.66 -7.35
N ILE A 400 32.17 7.75 -7.14
CA ILE A 400 31.34 8.84 -7.69
C ILE A 400 31.85 10.22 -7.21
N SER A 401 32.34 10.33 -5.98
CA SER A 401 32.87 11.60 -5.47
C SER A 401 34.20 12.03 -6.12
N GLU A 402 34.93 11.11 -6.75
CA GLU A 402 36.24 11.39 -7.35
C GLU A 402 36.11 11.82 -8.82
N SER A 403 35.23 11.18 -9.60
CA SER A 403 35.09 11.44 -11.04
C SER A 403 33.70 11.87 -11.49
N THR A 404 32.67 11.81 -10.63
CA THR A 404 31.23 11.82 -11.00
C THR A 404 30.97 10.93 -12.23
N GLY A 405 30.54 9.69 -11.98
CA GLY A 405 30.00 8.84 -13.04
C GLY A 405 28.84 9.52 -13.79
N ASN A 406 28.40 8.92 -14.90
CA ASN A 406 27.21 9.41 -15.57
C ASN A 406 25.97 9.30 -14.63
N CYS A 407 24.90 10.04 -14.93
CA CYS A 407 23.72 10.06 -14.06
C CYS A 407 23.13 8.66 -13.83
N SER A 408 23.17 7.78 -14.83
CA SER A 408 22.69 6.40 -14.73
C SER A 408 23.45 5.60 -13.67
N GLU A 409 24.78 5.67 -13.67
CA GLU A 409 25.63 4.99 -12.67
C GLU A 409 25.34 5.48 -11.25
N VAL A 410 25.19 6.79 -11.07
CA VAL A 410 24.83 7.39 -9.78
C VAL A 410 23.49 6.83 -9.29
N TYR A 411 22.46 6.80 -10.14
CA TYR A 411 21.16 6.28 -9.78
C TYR A 411 21.19 4.78 -9.48
N LEU A 412 21.97 3.99 -10.21
CA LEU A 412 22.10 2.55 -9.97
C LEU A 412 22.75 2.25 -8.61
N VAL A 413 23.81 2.98 -8.24
CA VAL A 413 24.45 2.87 -6.92
C VAL A 413 23.46 3.20 -5.80
N LEU A 414 22.66 4.27 -5.98
CA LEU A 414 21.64 4.67 -5.01
C LEU A 414 20.49 3.66 -4.93
N ALA A 415 20.05 3.10 -6.06
CA ALA A 415 19.05 2.03 -6.11
C ALA A 415 19.51 0.82 -5.27
N LYS A 416 20.77 0.39 -5.46
CA LYS A 416 21.35 -0.73 -4.73
C LYS A 416 21.45 -0.45 -3.23
N LEU A 417 21.93 0.74 -2.85
CA LEU A 417 22.00 1.16 -1.45
C LEU A 417 20.62 1.09 -0.77
N TYR A 418 19.59 1.69 -1.38
CA TYR A 418 18.24 1.71 -0.81
C TYR A 418 17.65 0.31 -0.74
N TYR A 419 17.90 -0.54 -1.74
CA TYR A 419 17.44 -1.92 -1.76
C TYR A 419 18.02 -2.74 -0.61
N ASP A 420 19.33 -2.59 -0.37
CA ASP A 420 20.07 -3.28 0.70
C ASP A 420 19.65 -2.77 2.09
N MET A 421 19.23 -1.50 2.19
CA MET A 421 18.58 -0.94 3.38
C MET A 421 17.14 -1.43 3.58
N GLY A 422 16.56 -2.16 2.61
CA GLY A 422 15.17 -2.62 2.65
C GLY A 422 14.14 -1.54 2.27
N ILE A 423 14.58 -0.41 1.71
CA ILE A 423 13.74 0.72 1.28
C ILE A 423 13.45 0.56 -0.22
N VAL A 424 12.60 -0.41 -0.55
CA VAL A 424 12.44 -0.87 -1.93
C VAL A 424 11.40 -0.06 -2.70
N PHE A 425 10.15 -0.10 -2.25
CA PHE A 425 9.01 0.69 -2.72
C PHE A 425 7.81 0.42 -1.80
N ASP A 426 6.83 1.31 -1.73
CA ASP A 426 5.56 1.04 -1.03
C ASP A 426 4.42 0.87 -2.07
N PRO A 427 3.73 -0.28 -2.10
CA PRO A 427 2.63 -0.50 -3.02
C PRO A 427 1.56 0.59 -2.92
N GLY A 428 0.99 0.97 -4.06
CA GLY A 428 -0.03 2.03 -4.12
C GLY A 428 0.53 3.45 -4.08
N PHE A 429 1.83 3.69 -3.85
CA PHE A 429 2.42 5.03 -3.83
C PHE A 429 2.78 5.57 -5.23
N LEU A 430 1.79 5.61 -6.12
CA LEU A 430 1.97 6.15 -7.47
C LEU A 430 1.96 7.69 -7.43
N LYS A 431 3.13 8.32 -7.51
CA LYS A 431 3.29 9.79 -7.51
C LYS A 431 2.77 10.40 -8.81
N GLN A 432 2.26 11.64 -8.73
CA GLN A 432 1.70 12.36 -9.89
C GLN A 432 2.75 12.84 -10.89
N TYR A 433 3.99 12.99 -10.43
CA TYR A 433 5.11 13.49 -11.22
C TYR A 433 6.26 12.49 -11.13
N GLN A 434 7.12 12.49 -12.14
CA GLN A 434 8.38 11.74 -12.08
C GLN A 434 9.19 12.22 -10.89
N GLU A 435 9.53 11.31 -9.98
CA GLU A 435 10.29 11.63 -8.79
C GLU A 435 11.77 11.81 -9.18
N ILE A 436 12.28 13.02 -8.95
CA ILE A 436 13.70 13.38 -9.19
C ILE A 436 14.53 13.35 -7.90
N TYR A 437 13.88 13.31 -6.73
CA TYR A 437 14.54 13.04 -5.45
C TYR A 437 13.96 11.76 -4.84
N PRO A 438 14.32 10.57 -5.36
CA PRO A 438 13.73 9.30 -4.95
C PRO A 438 13.78 9.01 -3.45
N GLU A 439 12.71 8.40 -2.95
CA GLU A 439 12.63 7.84 -1.60
C GLU A 439 12.82 6.32 -1.60
N TYR A 440 12.87 5.70 -2.78
CA TYR A 440 12.81 4.25 -2.95
C TYR A 440 13.79 3.73 -4.00
N ALA A 441 14.30 2.50 -3.79
CA ALA A 441 15.17 1.83 -4.73
C ALA A 441 14.55 1.67 -6.13
N LEU A 442 13.25 1.36 -6.20
CA LEU A 442 12.54 1.20 -7.47
C LEU A 442 12.52 2.50 -8.28
N GLU A 443 12.39 3.65 -7.61
CA GLU A 443 12.38 4.96 -8.25
C GLU A 443 13.76 5.30 -8.81
N PHE A 444 14.83 5.04 -8.06
CA PHE A 444 16.20 5.17 -8.56
C PHE A 444 16.47 4.26 -9.76
N ALA A 445 16.02 3.01 -9.71
CA ALA A 445 16.17 2.07 -10.84
C ALA A 445 15.44 2.58 -12.10
N LYS A 446 14.25 3.19 -11.95
CA LYS A 446 13.53 3.83 -13.07
C LYS A 446 14.30 5.02 -13.66
N LEU A 447 14.91 5.85 -12.82
CA LEU A 447 15.74 6.95 -13.28
C LEU A 447 16.99 6.45 -14.01
N ALA A 448 17.68 5.45 -13.48
CA ALA A 448 18.84 4.85 -14.14
C ALA A 448 18.49 4.33 -15.55
N TRP A 449 17.38 3.58 -15.67
CA TRP A 449 16.89 3.10 -16.97
C TRP A 449 16.52 4.22 -17.95
N ALA A 450 15.95 5.32 -17.44
CA ALA A 450 15.57 6.46 -18.26
C ALA A 450 16.78 7.22 -18.82
N GLU A 451 17.87 7.32 -18.03
CA GLU A 451 19.14 7.93 -18.46
C GLU A 451 19.89 7.04 -19.45
N GLU A 452 20.09 5.77 -19.11
CA GLU A 452 20.83 4.82 -19.95
C GLU A 452 20.28 3.40 -19.78
N LYS A 453 19.80 2.81 -20.88
CA LYS A 453 19.23 1.45 -20.87
C LYS A 453 20.32 0.41 -20.87
N THR A 454 20.68 -0.06 -19.69
CA THR A 454 21.66 -1.14 -19.50
C THR A 454 21.01 -2.39 -18.90
N ARG A 455 21.71 -3.52 -18.99
CA ARG A 455 21.30 -4.77 -18.35
C ARG A 455 21.22 -4.63 -16.83
N ASP A 456 22.18 -3.95 -16.22
CA ASP A 456 22.21 -3.75 -14.76
C ASP A 456 21.02 -2.93 -14.26
N CYS A 457 20.60 -1.92 -15.03
CA CYS A 457 19.38 -1.16 -14.74
C CYS A 457 18.14 -2.06 -14.77
N LEU A 458 18.02 -2.92 -15.79
CA LEU A 458 16.92 -3.87 -15.92
C LEU A 458 16.89 -4.88 -14.75
N GLU A 459 18.05 -5.44 -14.40
CA GLU A 459 18.18 -6.40 -13.30
C GLU A 459 17.81 -5.77 -11.96
N MET A 460 18.29 -4.56 -11.67
CA MET A 460 17.94 -3.82 -10.45
C MET A 460 16.43 -3.53 -10.40
N PHE A 461 15.85 -3.16 -11.54
CA PHE A 461 14.43 -2.88 -11.67
C PHE A 461 13.57 -4.11 -11.40
N MET A 462 13.91 -5.25 -12.02
CA MET A 462 13.27 -6.55 -11.79
C MET A 462 13.40 -7.01 -10.34
N LEU A 463 14.58 -6.83 -9.73
CA LEU A 463 14.85 -7.20 -8.35
C LEU A 463 13.95 -6.43 -7.37
N CYS A 464 13.78 -5.12 -7.59
CA CYS A 464 12.86 -4.29 -6.81
C CYS A 464 11.40 -4.74 -6.98
N ALA A 465 10.96 -4.96 -8.22
CA ALA A 465 9.58 -5.32 -8.51
C ALA A 465 9.18 -6.68 -7.93
N LYS A 466 10.04 -7.69 -8.09
CA LYS A 466 9.85 -9.03 -7.51
C LYS A 466 9.76 -8.97 -5.99
N LYS A 467 10.62 -8.17 -5.33
CA LYS A 467 10.61 -8.03 -3.86
C LYS A 467 9.30 -7.43 -3.33
N MET A 468 8.63 -6.61 -4.14
CA MET A 468 7.39 -5.93 -3.74
C MET A 468 6.12 -6.55 -4.32
N ASN A 469 6.21 -7.66 -5.06
CA ASN A 469 5.12 -8.25 -5.83
C ASN A 469 4.46 -7.24 -6.80
N LEU A 470 5.29 -6.41 -7.44
CA LEU A 470 4.90 -5.37 -8.41
C LEU A 470 5.36 -5.70 -9.83
N GLU A 471 5.46 -6.99 -10.16
CA GLU A 471 5.96 -7.46 -11.46
C GLU A 471 5.13 -6.95 -12.65
N HIS A 472 3.83 -6.69 -12.43
CA HIS A 472 2.96 -6.12 -13.45
C HIS A 472 3.33 -4.67 -13.82
N GLU A 473 3.92 -3.91 -12.89
CA GLU A 473 4.37 -2.53 -13.13
C GLU A 473 5.63 -2.49 -14.00
N VAL A 474 6.39 -3.59 -14.07
CA VAL A 474 7.62 -3.67 -14.87
C VAL A 474 7.41 -4.24 -16.25
N PHE A 475 6.20 -4.75 -16.55
CA PHE A 475 5.93 -5.48 -17.77
C PHE A 475 6.22 -4.68 -19.05
N ASP A 476 5.89 -3.38 -19.05
CA ASP A 476 6.14 -2.51 -20.21
C ASP A 476 7.65 -2.31 -20.45
N TYR A 477 8.46 -2.24 -19.39
CA TYR A 477 9.92 -2.18 -19.46
C TYR A 477 10.55 -3.50 -19.91
N LEU A 478 9.97 -4.63 -19.50
CA LEU A 478 10.38 -5.94 -20.02
C LEU A 478 10.17 -6.02 -21.53
N LYS A 479 8.99 -5.58 -22.01
CA LYS A 479 8.72 -5.51 -23.46
C LYS A 479 9.69 -4.60 -24.19
N GLU A 480 9.98 -3.44 -23.62
CA GLU A 480 10.99 -2.52 -24.14
C GLU A 480 12.36 -3.22 -24.23
N SER A 481 12.84 -3.84 -23.16
CA SER A 481 14.13 -4.53 -23.14
C SER A 481 14.26 -5.65 -24.19
N ILE A 482 13.16 -6.37 -24.47
CA ILE A 482 13.11 -7.39 -25.53
C ILE A 482 13.23 -6.73 -26.91
N ALA A 483 12.50 -5.64 -27.14
CA ALA A 483 12.55 -4.92 -28.41
C ALA A 483 13.92 -4.29 -28.70
N PHE A 484 14.65 -3.87 -27.64
CA PHE A 484 16.00 -3.33 -27.74
C PHE A 484 17.11 -4.39 -27.80
N GLY A 485 16.79 -5.69 -27.71
CA GLY A 485 17.79 -6.77 -27.71
C GLY A 485 18.63 -6.84 -26.43
N LEU A 486 18.16 -6.23 -25.32
CA LEU A 486 18.83 -6.25 -24.01
C LEU A 486 18.40 -7.45 -23.14
N ALA A 487 17.25 -8.04 -23.44
CA ALA A 487 16.70 -9.16 -22.69
C ALA A 487 17.37 -10.48 -23.07
N ASP A 488 17.82 -11.23 -22.07
CA ASP A 488 18.23 -12.63 -22.24
C ASP A 488 17.03 -13.60 -22.16
N ASP A 489 17.28 -14.88 -22.36
CA ASP A 489 16.26 -15.93 -22.32
C ASP A 489 15.49 -15.96 -20.99
N HIS A 490 16.17 -15.68 -19.87
CA HIS A 490 15.54 -15.63 -18.56
C HIS A 490 14.57 -14.44 -18.44
N VAL A 491 14.96 -13.26 -18.91
CA VAL A 491 14.10 -12.06 -18.94
C VAL A 491 12.89 -12.28 -19.86
N ILE A 492 13.08 -12.88 -21.03
CA ILE A 492 11.98 -13.17 -21.97
C ILE A 492 11.00 -14.18 -21.36
N ALA A 493 11.50 -15.27 -20.76
CA ALA A 493 10.68 -16.26 -20.08
C ALA A 493 9.89 -15.64 -18.91
N TYR A 494 10.55 -14.81 -18.11
CA TYR A 494 9.91 -14.09 -17.01
C TYR A 494 8.83 -13.12 -17.47
N ALA A 495 9.04 -12.39 -18.58
CA ALA A 495 8.02 -11.54 -19.17
C ALA A 495 6.80 -12.34 -19.63
N SER A 496 7.01 -13.50 -20.25
CA SER A 496 5.92 -14.41 -20.64
C SER A 496 5.12 -14.90 -19.43
N GLU A 497 5.80 -15.27 -18.35
CA GLU A 497 5.16 -15.69 -17.10
C GLU A 497 4.32 -14.56 -16.46
N ILE A 498 4.83 -13.34 -16.43
CA ILE A 498 4.08 -12.17 -15.94
C ILE A 498 2.81 -11.95 -16.76
N ALA A 499 2.89 -12.07 -18.09
CA ALA A 499 1.73 -11.94 -18.96
C ALA A 499 0.68 -13.02 -18.64
N MET A 500 1.09 -14.28 -18.44
CA MET A 500 0.18 -15.37 -18.04
C MET A 500 -0.51 -15.10 -16.70
N ARG A 501 0.26 -14.72 -15.67
CA ARG A 501 -0.28 -14.40 -14.34
C ARG A 501 -1.24 -13.20 -14.34
N ASN A 502 -1.17 -12.35 -15.37
CA ASN A 502 -2.07 -11.21 -15.59
C ASN A 502 -3.19 -11.51 -16.60
N TYR A 503 -3.42 -12.78 -16.95
CA TYR A 503 -4.44 -13.24 -17.90
C TYR A 503 -4.25 -12.68 -19.33
N ASP A 504 -3.05 -12.21 -19.68
CA ASP A 504 -2.71 -11.72 -21.01
C ASP A 504 -2.10 -12.83 -21.88
N PHE A 505 -2.89 -13.89 -22.11
CA PHE A 505 -2.42 -15.12 -22.78
C PHE A 505 -1.95 -14.88 -24.22
N SER A 506 -2.53 -13.92 -24.94
CA SER A 506 -2.09 -13.57 -26.30
C SER A 506 -0.69 -12.97 -26.28
N GLN A 507 -0.43 -12.05 -25.35
CA GLN A 507 0.88 -11.43 -25.19
C GLN A 507 1.91 -12.45 -24.67
N ALA A 508 1.53 -13.34 -23.75
CA ALA A 508 2.39 -14.41 -23.27
C ALA A 508 2.88 -15.32 -24.41
N LYS A 509 1.96 -15.73 -25.29
CA LYS A 509 2.25 -16.53 -26.48
C LYS A 509 3.20 -15.80 -27.44
N MET A 510 2.92 -14.53 -27.73
CA MET A 510 3.77 -13.70 -28.59
C MET A 510 5.22 -13.59 -28.06
N ILE A 511 5.39 -13.38 -26.75
CA ILE A 511 6.71 -13.30 -26.11
C ILE A 511 7.42 -14.66 -26.16
N ALA A 512 6.71 -15.75 -25.87
CA ALA A 512 7.27 -17.10 -25.93
C ALA A 512 7.69 -17.51 -27.35
N GLU A 513 6.99 -17.05 -28.39
CA GLU A 513 7.36 -17.28 -29.78
C GLU A 513 8.64 -16.51 -30.18
N ALA A 514 8.85 -15.31 -29.64
CA ALA A 514 10.09 -14.56 -29.83
C ALA A 514 11.31 -15.30 -29.27
N LEU A 515 11.17 -15.90 -28.07
CA LEU A 515 12.21 -16.75 -27.46
C LEU A 515 12.59 -17.96 -28.32
N ARG A 516 11.61 -18.61 -28.95
CA ARG A 516 11.85 -19.77 -29.83
C ARG A 516 12.60 -19.41 -31.11
N ARG A 517 12.55 -18.14 -31.52
CA ARG A 517 13.25 -17.64 -32.72
C ARG A 517 14.69 -17.20 -32.40
N SER A 518 14.99 -16.80 -31.16
CA SER A 518 16.38 -16.49 -30.73
C SER A 518 17.21 -17.74 -30.43
N LEU A 519 16.56 -18.87 -30.14
CA LEU A 519 17.19 -20.18 -29.86
C LEU A 519 17.44 -21.04 -31.12
N ARG A 520 17.03 -20.58 -32.30
CA ARG A 520 17.29 -21.23 -33.60
C ARG A 520 18.31 -20.42 -34.36
#